data_AF-A0A954V967-F1
#
_entry.id   AF-A0A954V967-F1
#
_cell.length_a   1.000
_cell.length_b   1.000
_cell.length_c   1.000
_cell.angle_alpha   90.00
_cell.angle_beta   90.00
_cell.angle_gamma   90.00
#
_symmetry.space_group_name_H-M   'P 1'
#
loop_
_entity.id
_entity.type
_entity.pdbx_description
1 polymer ?
#
loop_
_entity_poly.entity_id
_entity_poly.type
_entity_poly.pdbx_seq_one_letter_code
_entity_poly.pdbx_strand_id
1 'polypeptide(L)'
;MAIETVVCERNLPRCLVLVRGGECPWKTEGTQWRRWRLPDWSAGVLLAALTAEPVTWDELYLAITRYQPHASWWSCGDDVPEIEAEIVAEEAGGRLWCVVDLVGRTVLASEDFPFPKRDGAYTPEEGELAEGLPVIWCEMSDDWYWELADEDWRERLEQRFQGAADAGPWPDYRAVLYGKSLDEFIASQTICIAQAARQQRGAYADARQVMRSDGPERLACTRRFHAQWLMSPHPLLNRQTPRDVLLEKHQVLMADLDHRTHQWTVQHEPAVGVDVNSFAYRFAGFTTVEIVHYFDLVRHMFDKAWAALEDCRDEEAVVSVLADYLGDVRQQWLTGPLEDRGSSCETAADEISLARQRIPLTASNEPFDCDCPICRAQAEGAFGGGPAFVMNLSWRLDMEGDFAFSLYENFDSWRNDYGDDEPLDHPPRVPIRMVTQPIADDSGSHHAGDVAVTLAFRGNESDPHQGYDDRDSVWQSSFVDWERAESCESRLGFMKLAIGFLLTEMISQLKSQSHYDRTYVDALNDAYSDLNAANDYPVFRTAAAHLRDQLEMVALANRDLVSQSADLQSRLDEMLRLAQ
;
A
#
# COMPACT_ATOMS: atom_id res chain seq x y z
N MET A 1 -5.65 30.19 24.49
CA MET A 1 -5.21 30.02 25.90
C MET A 1 -4.13 28.95 25.86
N ALA A 2 -2.88 29.25 26.16
CA ALA A 2 -1.77 28.33 25.88
C ALA A 2 -1.81 27.04 26.73
N ILE A 3 -1.67 25.89 26.09
CA ILE A 3 -1.24 24.64 26.73
C ILE A 3 0.20 24.83 27.27
N GLU A 4 0.44 24.49 28.53
CA GLU A 4 1.78 24.47 29.12
C GLU A 4 2.32 23.04 29.11
N THR A 5 2.82 22.60 27.96
CA THR A 5 3.40 21.25 27.86
C THR A 5 4.66 21.09 28.74
N VAL A 6 4.81 19.93 29.39
CA VAL A 6 6.00 19.60 30.20
C VAL A 6 6.51 18.23 29.80
N VAL A 7 7.58 18.17 29.03
CA VAL A 7 8.02 16.92 28.40
C VAL A 7 9.15 16.28 29.21
N CYS A 8 9.01 15.00 29.53
CA CYS A 8 9.75 14.43 30.63
C CYS A 8 10.84 13.49 30.09
N GLU A 9 12.05 14.01 29.92
CA GLU A 9 13.17 13.21 29.43
C GLU A 9 13.91 12.49 30.58
N ARG A 10 13.40 11.33 31.01
CA ARG A 10 14.14 10.46 31.91
C ARG A 10 15.52 10.12 31.33
N ASN A 11 16.49 9.80 32.20
CA ASN A 11 17.71 9.07 31.82
C ASN A 11 17.43 7.72 31.10
N LEU A 12 16.15 7.45 30.79
CA LEU A 12 15.57 6.54 29.82
C LEU A 12 14.55 7.36 28.96
N PRO A 13 14.79 7.61 27.67
CA PRO A 13 14.09 8.62 26.85
C PRO A 13 12.67 8.17 26.42
N ARG A 14 11.61 8.37 27.23
CA ARG A 14 10.40 7.53 27.06
C ARG A 14 9.01 8.17 27.13
N CYS A 15 8.76 9.17 27.99
CA CYS A 15 7.38 9.68 28.18
C CYS A 15 7.24 11.20 28.05
N LEU A 16 6.20 11.65 27.36
CA LEU A 16 5.78 13.05 27.21
C LEU A 16 4.70 13.35 28.22
N VAL A 17 4.64 14.55 28.79
CA VAL A 17 3.44 15.01 29.51
C VAL A 17 2.98 16.36 28.94
N LEU A 18 1.87 16.36 28.23
CA LEU A 18 1.15 17.57 27.85
C LEU A 18 0.31 18.03 29.05
N VAL A 19 0.46 19.26 29.52
CA VAL A 19 -0.37 19.81 30.61
C VAL A 19 -1.00 21.11 30.13
N ARG A 20 -2.30 21.32 30.34
CA ARG A 20 -2.96 22.59 30.03
C ARG A 20 -3.03 23.45 31.30
N GLY A 21 -2.09 24.39 31.42
CA GLY A 21 -2.09 25.44 32.45
C GLY A 21 -1.69 25.00 33.86
N GLY A 22 -0.46 24.51 34.07
CA GLY A 22 0.02 24.07 35.39
C GLY A 22 1.41 23.44 35.39
N GLU A 23 1.82 22.91 36.54
CA GLU A 23 3.06 22.14 36.70
C GLU A 23 2.83 20.63 36.41
N CYS A 24 3.89 19.89 36.10
CA CYS A 24 3.81 18.48 35.71
C CYS A 24 3.53 17.55 36.92
N PRO A 25 2.59 16.60 36.80
CA PRO A 25 2.22 15.66 37.87
C PRO A 25 3.23 14.54 38.14
N TRP A 26 4.33 14.48 37.38
CA TRP A 26 5.25 13.35 37.37
C TRP A 26 6.66 13.83 37.73
N LYS A 27 7.25 13.34 38.83
CA LYS A 27 8.68 13.44 39.12
C LYS A 27 9.19 12.19 39.84
N THR A 28 10.34 11.69 39.40
CA THR A 28 11.13 10.65 40.08
C THR A 28 12.54 11.19 40.32
N GLU A 29 13.12 10.92 41.50
CA GLU A 29 14.47 11.39 41.86
C GLU A 29 15.52 10.94 40.81
N GLY A 30 16.42 11.84 40.40
CA GLY A 30 17.54 11.54 39.48
C GLY A 30 17.23 11.60 37.98
N THR A 31 16.13 12.24 37.59
CA THR A 31 15.67 12.38 36.19
C THR A 31 15.89 13.81 35.68
N GLN A 32 16.41 13.98 34.46
CA GLN A 32 16.41 15.28 33.78
C GLN A 32 15.01 15.61 33.23
N TRP A 33 14.65 16.89 33.18
CA TRP A 33 13.32 17.33 32.72
C TRP A 33 13.49 18.50 31.78
N ARG A 34 12.69 18.53 30.71
CA ARG A 34 12.65 19.66 29.79
C ARG A 34 11.22 20.19 29.68
N ARG A 35 11.03 21.50 29.65
CA ARG A 35 9.69 22.08 29.60
C ARG A 35 9.51 22.88 28.33
N TRP A 36 8.35 22.70 27.70
CA TRP A 36 8.01 23.36 26.45
C TRP A 36 6.60 23.94 26.55
N ARG A 37 6.42 25.26 26.53
CA ARG A 37 5.07 25.82 26.40
C ARG A 37 4.64 25.75 24.95
N LEU A 38 3.54 25.05 24.66
CA LEU A 38 3.07 24.82 23.29
C LEU A 38 1.70 25.46 23.05
N PRO A 39 1.49 26.14 21.93
CA PRO A 39 0.14 26.46 21.47
C PRO A 39 -0.72 25.20 21.32
N ASP A 40 -2.04 25.36 21.43
CA ASP A 40 -3.00 24.25 21.35
C ASP A 40 -2.86 23.49 20.03
N TRP A 41 -2.69 24.23 18.93
CA TRP A 41 -2.37 23.66 17.62
C TRP A 41 -1.09 22.82 17.60
N SER A 42 -0.02 23.26 18.24
CA SER A 42 1.25 22.51 18.31
C SER A 42 1.12 21.23 19.14
N ALA A 43 0.26 21.20 20.16
CA ALA A 43 -0.08 19.97 20.87
C ALA A 43 -0.85 19.00 19.96
N GLY A 44 -1.79 19.51 19.15
CA GLY A 44 -2.47 18.73 18.10
C GLY A 44 -1.49 18.15 17.09
N VAL A 45 -0.56 18.97 16.58
CA VAL A 45 0.52 18.55 15.67
C VAL A 45 1.36 17.44 16.28
N LEU A 46 1.71 17.54 17.57
CA LEU A 46 2.47 16.50 18.25
C LEU A 46 1.71 15.18 18.27
N LEU A 47 0.42 15.21 18.59
CA LEU A 47 -0.40 14.00 18.58
C LEU A 47 -0.51 13.44 17.16
N ALA A 48 -0.75 14.27 16.15
CA ALA A 48 -0.77 13.86 14.74
C ALA A 48 0.59 13.26 14.28
N ALA A 49 1.71 13.72 14.83
CA ALA A 49 3.03 13.18 14.51
C ALA A 49 3.21 11.72 14.97
N LEU A 50 2.42 11.22 15.92
CA LEU A 50 2.44 9.82 16.35
C LEU A 50 2.01 8.86 15.23
N THR A 51 1.28 9.33 14.22
CA THR A 51 1.00 8.59 12.99
C THR A 51 2.28 8.08 12.31
N ALA A 52 3.40 8.79 12.46
CA ALA A 52 4.71 8.36 11.95
C ALA A 52 5.33 7.19 12.74
N GLU A 53 4.65 6.68 13.76
CA GLU A 53 5.09 5.60 14.66
C GLU A 53 6.48 5.81 15.30
N PRO A 54 6.77 7.00 15.87
CA PRO A 54 8.05 7.24 16.52
C PRO A 54 8.18 6.41 17.80
N VAL A 55 9.36 5.83 18.04
CA VAL A 55 9.70 5.15 19.30
C VAL A 55 10.78 5.89 20.10
N THR A 56 11.32 6.97 19.53
CA THR A 56 12.30 7.86 20.17
C THR A 56 11.92 9.33 20.02
N TRP A 57 12.53 10.19 20.83
CA TRP A 57 12.32 11.63 20.75
C TRP A 57 12.80 12.25 19.45
N ASP A 58 13.94 11.78 18.93
CA ASP A 58 14.48 12.26 17.66
C ASP A 58 13.53 11.90 16.51
N GLU A 59 12.96 10.69 16.54
CA GLU A 59 11.93 10.29 15.57
C GLU A 59 10.65 11.11 15.70
N LEU A 60 10.18 11.37 16.93
CA LEU A 60 8.98 12.21 17.14
C LEU A 60 9.21 13.63 16.64
N TYR A 61 10.40 14.20 16.89
CA TYR A 61 10.75 15.51 16.38
C TYR A 61 10.71 15.56 14.86
N LEU A 62 11.36 14.60 14.19
CA LEU A 62 11.34 14.50 12.73
C LEU A 62 9.90 14.33 12.22
N ALA A 63 9.07 13.54 12.90
CA ALA A 63 7.66 13.40 12.57
C ALA A 63 6.87 14.72 12.71
N ILE A 64 7.15 15.55 13.73
CA ILE A 64 6.54 16.89 13.88
C ILE A 64 6.89 17.78 12.68
N THR A 65 8.12 17.69 12.15
CA THR A 65 8.52 18.50 10.99
C THR A 65 7.71 18.20 9.72
N ARG A 66 7.02 17.05 9.65
CA ARG A 66 6.08 16.73 8.57
C ARG A 66 4.88 17.68 8.50
N TYR A 67 4.55 18.31 9.64
CA TYR A 67 3.44 19.27 9.79
C TYR A 67 3.91 20.69 10.12
N GLN A 68 5.07 20.83 10.77
CA GLN A 68 5.67 22.12 11.09
C GLN A 68 7.16 22.08 10.74
N PRO A 69 7.54 22.23 9.45
CA PRO A 69 8.93 22.14 9.00
C PRO A 69 9.88 23.13 9.71
N HIS A 70 9.31 24.22 10.22
CA HIS A 70 10.04 25.28 10.93
C HIS A 70 9.78 25.29 12.44
N ALA A 71 9.34 24.17 13.03
CA ALA A 71 9.07 24.03 14.48
C ALA A 71 10.31 24.31 15.35
N SER A 72 10.63 25.60 15.50
CA SER A 72 11.75 26.10 16.28
C SER A 72 11.54 25.90 17.78
N TRP A 73 10.27 25.78 18.20
CA TRP A 73 9.87 25.58 19.58
C TRP A 73 10.48 24.32 20.21
N TRP A 74 10.75 23.26 19.43
CA TRP A 74 11.40 22.06 19.95
C TRP A 74 12.82 22.33 20.45
N SER A 75 13.55 23.22 19.77
CA SER A 75 14.93 23.60 20.13
C SER A 75 15.04 24.62 21.25
N CYS A 76 13.93 25.28 21.62
CA CYS A 76 13.87 26.33 22.64
C CYS A 76 13.40 25.83 24.01
N GLY A 77 13.44 24.52 24.26
CA GLY A 77 13.06 23.96 25.55
C GLY A 77 13.99 24.47 26.67
N ASP A 78 13.40 24.98 27.74
CA ASP A 78 14.17 25.35 28.93
C ASP A 78 14.49 24.08 29.72
N ASP A 79 15.77 23.89 30.06
CA ASP A 79 16.17 22.90 31.07
C ASP A 79 15.58 23.34 32.41
N VAL A 80 14.76 22.49 33.03
CA VAL A 80 14.15 22.80 34.32
C VAL A 80 15.05 22.28 35.44
N PRO A 81 15.59 23.15 36.33
CA PRO A 81 16.32 22.67 37.50
C PRO A 81 15.44 21.77 38.36
N GLU A 82 16.06 20.87 39.12
CA GLU A 82 15.47 20.02 40.16
C GLU A 82 14.61 20.87 41.12
N ILE A 83 13.32 21.03 40.83
CA ILE A 83 12.34 21.65 41.75
C ILE A 83 11.76 20.53 42.62
N GLU A 84 11.76 20.75 43.93
CA GLU A 84 11.30 19.84 44.99
C GLU A 84 9.89 19.25 44.72
N ALA A 85 9.71 18.00 45.18
CA ALA A 85 8.89 16.98 44.53
C ALA A 85 7.46 16.77 45.06
N GLU A 86 6.83 17.74 45.72
CA GLU A 86 5.68 17.42 46.60
C GLU A 86 4.30 17.96 46.17
N ILE A 87 4.11 18.33 44.91
CA ILE A 87 2.83 18.89 44.46
C ILE A 87 2.44 18.31 43.09
N VAL A 88 1.14 18.15 42.84
CA VAL A 88 0.49 18.08 41.51
C VAL A 88 -0.02 16.70 41.03
N ALA A 89 -0.71 15.92 41.86
CA ALA A 89 -1.84 15.11 41.34
C ALA A 89 -3.15 15.56 41.99
N GLU A 90 -3.13 15.88 43.29
CA GLU A 90 -4.26 16.50 43.99
C GLU A 90 -4.44 18.00 43.65
N GLU A 91 -3.36 18.73 43.32
CA GLU A 91 -3.44 20.16 42.93
C GLU A 91 -3.74 20.41 41.44
N ALA A 92 -3.80 19.36 40.61
CA ALA A 92 -4.21 19.54 39.22
C ALA A 92 -5.69 19.95 39.08
N GLY A 93 -6.51 19.87 40.15
CA GLY A 93 -7.74 20.65 40.35
C GLY A 93 -8.56 20.98 39.09
N GLY A 94 -8.93 19.97 38.29
CA GLY A 94 -9.72 20.15 37.06
C GLY A 94 -8.95 20.58 35.80
N ARG A 95 -7.63 20.36 35.73
CA ARG A 95 -6.79 20.68 34.55
C ARG A 95 -6.65 19.49 33.61
N LEU A 96 -6.64 19.79 32.32
CA LEU A 96 -6.45 18.80 31.26
C LEU A 96 -4.97 18.44 31.13
N TRP A 97 -4.65 17.15 31.08
CA TRP A 97 -3.30 16.67 30.80
C TRP A 97 -3.33 15.40 29.95
N CYS A 98 -2.24 15.12 29.24
CA CYS A 98 -2.04 13.93 28.44
C CYS A 98 -0.59 13.44 28.60
N VAL A 99 -0.36 12.13 28.65
CA VAL A 99 0.93 11.47 28.74
C VAL A 99 1.11 10.64 27.48
N VAL A 100 2.24 10.78 26.78
CA VAL A 100 2.57 9.95 25.60
C VAL A 100 3.79 9.10 25.92
N ASP A 101 3.64 7.79 26.00
CA ASP A 101 4.73 6.82 26.04
C ASP A 101 4.97 6.28 24.64
N LEU A 102 6.14 6.62 24.07
CA LEU A 102 6.51 6.23 22.71
C LEU A 102 6.86 4.74 22.62
N VAL A 103 7.46 4.17 23.67
CA VAL A 103 7.92 2.77 23.67
C VAL A 103 6.74 1.84 23.91
N GLY A 104 5.90 2.16 24.90
CA GLY A 104 4.66 1.44 25.17
C GLY A 104 3.50 1.82 24.25
N ARG A 105 3.72 2.68 23.24
CA ARG A 105 2.74 3.18 22.26
C ARG A 105 1.41 3.56 22.93
N THR A 106 1.49 4.34 23.99
CA THR A 106 0.33 4.64 24.84
C THR A 106 0.17 6.14 25.02
N VAL A 107 -1.04 6.62 24.78
CA VAL A 107 -1.50 7.97 25.05
C VAL A 107 -2.54 7.89 26.18
N LEU A 108 -2.20 8.43 27.35
CA LEU A 108 -3.09 8.52 28.51
C LEU A 108 -3.50 9.96 28.72
N ALA A 109 -4.71 10.25 29.18
CA ALA A 109 -5.08 11.63 29.49
C ALA A 109 -6.09 11.75 30.62
N SER A 110 -6.19 12.93 31.22
CA SER A 110 -7.26 13.27 32.17
C SER A 110 -8.64 13.08 31.56
N GLU A 111 -9.66 12.83 32.40
CA GLU A 111 -11.05 12.53 32.01
C GLU A 111 -11.64 13.46 30.93
N ASP A 112 -11.35 14.76 31.00
CA ASP A 112 -11.89 15.77 30.08
C ASP A 112 -10.96 16.13 28.89
N PHE A 113 -9.88 15.37 28.67
CA PHE A 113 -8.94 15.69 27.59
C PHE A 113 -9.55 15.35 26.21
N PRO A 114 -9.63 16.30 25.27
CA PRO A 114 -10.23 16.07 23.96
C PRO A 114 -9.24 15.33 23.06
N PHE A 115 -9.27 14.00 23.08
CA PHE A 115 -8.47 13.22 22.15
C PHE A 115 -8.88 13.48 20.70
N PRO A 116 -7.92 13.62 19.77
CA PRO A 116 -8.23 13.50 18.36
C PRO A 116 -8.82 12.11 18.09
N LYS A 117 -9.74 12.05 17.14
CA LYS A 117 -10.21 10.82 16.52
C LYS A 117 -9.03 10.17 15.78
N ARG A 118 -9.04 8.84 15.76
CA ARG A 118 -7.96 8.01 15.19
C ARG A 118 -7.85 8.05 13.67
N ASP A 119 -8.83 8.65 13.01
CA ASP A 119 -9.04 8.80 11.57
C ASP A 119 -9.43 10.27 11.23
N GLY A 120 -8.90 11.21 12.02
CA GLY A 120 -9.35 12.60 12.02
C GLY A 120 -8.45 13.53 11.22
N ALA A 121 -9.07 14.44 10.45
CA ALA A 121 -8.40 15.61 9.89
C ALA A 121 -8.81 16.87 10.68
N TYR A 122 -7.83 17.69 11.04
CA TYR A 122 -8.03 18.88 11.87
C TYR A 122 -7.45 20.11 11.20
N THR A 123 -8.10 21.25 11.42
CA THR A 123 -7.62 22.58 10.99
C THR A 123 -7.49 23.48 12.22
N PRO A 124 -6.57 24.45 12.22
CA PRO A 124 -6.38 25.36 13.34
C PRO A 124 -7.61 26.27 13.47
N GLU A 125 -7.94 26.68 14.70
CA GLU A 125 -8.94 27.74 14.89
C GLU A 125 -8.41 29.09 14.36
N GLU A 126 -9.33 30.02 14.07
CA GLU A 126 -8.96 31.32 13.48
C GLU A 126 -7.96 32.08 14.38
N GLY A 127 -6.76 32.34 13.84
CA GLY A 127 -5.68 33.03 14.55
C GLY A 127 -4.72 32.13 15.34
N GLU A 128 -4.91 30.80 15.35
CA GLU A 128 -3.99 29.86 16.00
C GLU A 128 -2.82 29.41 15.12
N LEU A 129 -2.95 29.53 13.80
CA LEU A 129 -1.88 29.16 12.87
C LEU A 129 -0.77 30.20 12.87
N ALA A 130 0.21 30.00 13.75
CA ALA A 130 1.43 30.80 13.75
C ALA A 130 2.44 30.30 12.69
N GLU A 131 2.61 28.98 12.58
CA GLU A 131 3.57 28.32 11.68
C GLU A 131 3.11 26.91 11.30
N GLY A 132 3.47 26.47 10.09
CA GLY A 132 3.24 25.11 9.58
C GLY A 132 1.99 24.94 8.73
N LEU A 133 1.58 23.68 8.60
CA LEU A 133 0.55 23.26 7.66
C LEU A 133 -0.87 23.49 8.23
N PRO A 134 -1.84 23.87 7.38
CA PRO A 134 -3.20 24.19 7.81
C PRO A 134 -4.06 22.97 8.12
N VAL A 135 -3.61 21.76 7.78
CA VAL A 135 -4.31 20.51 8.07
C VAL A 135 -3.34 19.54 8.71
N ILE A 136 -3.76 18.91 9.80
CA ILE A 136 -3.07 17.77 10.42
C ILE A 136 -3.98 16.55 10.34
N TRP A 137 -3.38 15.38 10.10
CA TRP A 137 -4.10 14.11 10.07
C TRP A 137 -3.64 13.24 11.23
N CYS A 138 -4.58 12.70 11.97
CA CYS A 138 -4.34 11.73 13.03
C CYS A 138 -4.83 10.40 12.49
N GLU A 139 -3.94 9.64 11.85
CA GLU A 139 -4.16 8.26 11.40
C GLU A 139 -3.36 7.32 12.31
N MET A 140 -4.02 6.69 13.28
CA MET A 140 -3.30 5.94 14.32
C MET A 140 -3.44 4.44 14.11
N SER A 141 -2.32 3.74 14.20
CA SER A 141 -2.34 2.28 14.22
C SER A 141 -3.04 1.75 15.46
N ASP A 142 -3.70 0.58 15.34
CA ASP A 142 -4.43 -0.07 16.42
C ASP A 142 -3.54 -0.47 17.61
N ASP A 143 -2.23 -0.55 17.41
CA ASP A 143 -1.27 -0.82 18.47
C ASP A 143 -0.94 0.40 19.34
N TRP A 144 -1.46 1.59 18.98
CA TRP A 144 -1.50 2.72 19.87
C TRP A 144 -2.72 2.66 20.78
N TYR A 145 -2.47 2.69 22.09
CA TYR A 145 -3.52 2.72 23.09
C TYR A 145 -3.85 4.15 23.48
N TRP A 146 -5.14 4.49 23.47
CA TRP A 146 -5.63 5.83 23.81
C TRP A 146 -6.65 5.67 24.92
N GLU A 147 -6.29 6.08 26.12
CA GLU A 147 -7.12 5.81 27.29
C GLU A 147 -7.20 7.02 28.21
N LEU A 148 -8.32 7.12 28.92
CA LEU A 148 -8.44 8.05 30.03
C LEU A 148 -7.73 7.45 31.26
N ALA A 149 -7.10 8.31 32.02
CA ALA A 149 -6.42 7.98 33.25
C ALA A 149 -7.43 7.67 34.35
N ASP A 150 -7.33 6.47 34.91
CA ASP A 150 -8.06 6.01 36.10
C ASP A 150 -7.15 6.07 37.35
N GLU A 151 -7.51 5.41 38.45
CA GLU A 151 -6.64 5.42 39.65
C GLU A 151 -5.31 4.67 39.43
N ASP A 152 -5.30 3.67 38.56
CA ASP A 152 -4.19 2.73 38.35
C ASP A 152 -3.36 3.00 37.09
N TRP A 153 -3.58 4.14 36.42
CA TRP A 153 -2.98 4.46 35.12
C TRP A 153 -1.45 4.34 35.09
N ARG A 154 -0.78 4.65 36.22
CA ARG A 154 0.68 4.56 36.36
C ARG A 154 1.17 3.11 36.30
N GLU A 155 0.47 2.22 36.98
CA GLU A 155 0.80 0.80 36.97
C GLU A 155 0.59 0.24 35.56
N ARG A 156 -0.50 0.61 34.88
CA ARG A 156 -0.78 0.19 33.50
C ARG A 156 0.27 0.70 32.51
N LEU A 157 0.71 1.94 32.66
CA LEU A 157 1.78 2.51 31.82
C LEU A 157 3.09 1.74 32.00
N GLU A 158 3.51 1.49 33.24
CA GLU A 158 4.71 0.70 33.54
C GLU A 158 4.55 -0.74 33.02
N GLN A 159 3.41 -1.40 33.24
CA GLN A 159 3.14 -2.75 32.71
C GLN A 159 3.27 -2.82 31.19
N ARG A 160 2.77 -1.83 30.45
CA ARG A 160 2.94 -1.78 28.99
C ARG A 160 4.37 -1.55 28.58
N PHE A 161 5.06 -0.66 29.28
CA PHE A 161 6.48 -0.44 29.05
C PHE A 161 7.29 -1.73 29.27
N GLN A 162 7.10 -2.44 30.41
CA GLN A 162 7.72 -3.76 30.63
C GLN A 162 7.32 -4.75 29.53
N GLY A 163 6.04 -4.81 29.16
CA GLY A 163 5.57 -5.70 28.10
C GLY A 163 6.27 -5.46 26.76
N ALA A 164 6.46 -4.20 26.36
CA ALA A 164 7.19 -3.84 25.16
C ALA A 164 8.68 -4.18 25.26
N ALA A 165 9.29 -3.98 26.43
CA ALA A 165 10.69 -4.35 26.66
C ALA A 165 10.91 -5.87 26.67
N ASP A 166 9.97 -6.63 27.25
CA ASP A 166 9.99 -8.09 27.38
C ASP A 166 9.69 -8.79 26.05
N ALA A 167 8.93 -8.14 25.15
CA ALA A 167 8.69 -8.64 23.78
C ALA A 167 9.99 -8.77 22.96
N GLY A 168 11.07 -8.13 23.39
CA GLY A 168 12.37 -8.18 22.73
C GLY A 168 12.47 -7.24 21.52
N PRO A 169 13.55 -7.35 20.73
CA PRO A 169 13.70 -6.53 19.53
C PRO A 169 12.60 -6.89 18.53
N TRP A 170 12.07 -5.86 17.88
CA TRP A 170 11.11 -6.05 16.80
C TRP A 170 11.73 -6.88 15.68
N PRO A 171 11.03 -7.93 15.20
CA PRO A 171 11.54 -8.78 14.14
C PRO A 171 11.69 -7.98 12.84
N ASP A 172 12.81 -8.15 12.16
CA ASP A 172 12.98 -7.62 10.80
C ASP A 172 12.29 -8.56 9.80
N TYR A 173 10.99 -8.34 9.60
CA TYR A 173 10.20 -9.14 8.67
C TYR A 173 10.70 -9.02 7.22
N ARG A 174 11.23 -7.85 6.84
CA ARG A 174 11.81 -7.63 5.50
C ARG A 174 13.02 -8.54 5.27
N ALA A 175 13.85 -8.77 6.29
CA ALA A 175 14.97 -9.71 6.19
C ALA A 175 14.54 -11.17 5.95
N VAL A 176 13.30 -11.54 6.29
CA VAL A 176 12.74 -12.87 5.98
C VAL A 176 12.14 -12.88 4.58
N LEU A 177 11.30 -11.88 4.27
CA LEU A 177 10.57 -11.79 3.00
C LEU A 177 11.49 -11.51 1.81
N TYR A 178 12.49 -10.63 1.95
CA TYR A 178 13.47 -10.30 0.92
C TYR A 178 14.83 -10.96 1.16
N GLY A 179 14.90 -12.02 1.96
CA GLY A 179 16.17 -12.63 2.34
C GLY A 179 16.27 -14.12 2.06
N LYS A 180 17.24 -14.73 2.72
CA LYS A 180 17.66 -16.10 2.47
C LYS A 180 16.53 -17.13 2.65
N SER A 181 15.60 -16.88 3.57
CA SER A 181 14.47 -17.78 3.79
C SER A 181 13.57 -17.91 2.55
N LEU A 182 13.33 -16.82 1.82
CA LEU A 182 12.62 -16.86 0.53
C LEU A 182 13.44 -17.61 -0.53
N ASP A 183 14.74 -17.33 -0.62
CA ASP A 183 15.65 -17.98 -1.60
C ASP A 183 15.65 -19.51 -1.44
N GLU A 184 15.83 -19.97 -0.19
CA GLU A 184 15.85 -21.39 0.18
C GLU A 184 14.49 -22.05 -0.08
N PHE A 185 13.39 -21.34 0.17
CA PHE A 185 12.05 -21.83 -0.13
C PHE A 185 11.87 -22.07 -1.63
N ILE A 186 12.13 -21.06 -2.47
CA ILE A 186 11.98 -21.14 -3.93
C ILE A 186 12.88 -22.24 -4.50
N ALA A 187 14.15 -22.28 -4.08
CA ALA A 187 15.10 -23.30 -4.51
C ALA A 187 14.64 -24.72 -4.14
N SER A 188 14.13 -24.91 -2.92
CA SER A 188 13.64 -26.21 -2.46
C SER A 188 12.42 -26.70 -3.26
N GLN A 189 11.44 -25.83 -3.51
CA GLN A 189 10.23 -26.21 -4.26
C GLN A 189 10.57 -26.58 -5.71
N THR A 190 11.40 -25.77 -6.37
CA THR A 190 11.74 -25.95 -7.78
C THR A 190 12.60 -27.19 -8.01
N ILE A 191 13.60 -27.45 -7.16
CA ILE A 191 14.42 -28.67 -7.19
C ILE A 191 13.56 -29.93 -6.96
N CYS A 192 12.63 -29.89 -6.01
CA CYS A 192 11.73 -31.02 -5.74
C CYS A 192 10.95 -31.45 -6.99
N ILE A 193 10.39 -30.47 -7.73
CA ILE A 193 9.68 -30.73 -8.99
C ILE A 193 10.62 -31.25 -10.08
N ALA A 194 11.80 -30.64 -10.24
CA ALA A 194 12.78 -31.08 -11.21
C ALA A 194 13.23 -32.52 -10.96
N GLN A 195 13.48 -32.90 -9.71
CA GLN A 195 13.81 -34.27 -9.32
C GLN A 195 12.66 -35.24 -9.62
N ALA A 196 11.42 -34.87 -9.31
CA ALA A 196 10.25 -35.68 -9.62
C ALA A 196 10.09 -35.92 -11.14
N ALA A 197 10.30 -34.88 -11.96
CA ALA A 197 10.25 -34.95 -13.41
C ALA A 197 11.33 -35.87 -14.02
N ARG A 198 12.52 -35.91 -13.40
CA ARG A 198 13.66 -36.76 -13.80
C ARG A 198 13.43 -38.23 -13.45
N GLN A 199 12.92 -38.51 -12.24
CA GLN A 199 12.77 -39.87 -11.72
C GLN A 199 11.65 -40.71 -12.38
N GLN A 200 10.89 -40.16 -13.34
CA GLN A 200 9.81 -40.87 -14.04
C GLN A 200 8.78 -41.54 -13.11
N ARG A 201 8.63 -41.05 -11.88
CA ARG A 201 7.62 -41.57 -10.97
C ARG A 201 6.26 -41.10 -11.50
N GLY A 202 5.48 -42.03 -12.03
CA GLY A 202 4.25 -41.82 -12.82
C GLY A 202 3.11 -41.03 -12.17
N ALA A 203 3.30 -40.46 -10.98
CA ALA A 203 2.40 -39.48 -10.37
C ALA A 203 2.70 -38.03 -10.82
N TYR A 204 3.77 -37.81 -11.60
CA TYR A 204 4.23 -36.49 -12.02
C TYR A 204 4.43 -36.38 -13.54
N ALA A 205 3.50 -36.90 -14.34
CA ALA A 205 3.47 -36.59 -15.77
C ALA A 205 3.48 -35.05 -16.00
N ASP A 206 2.79 -34.33 -15.12
CA ASP A 206 2.68 -32.88 -15.09
C ASP A 206 4.02 -32.17 -14.81
N ALA A 207 4.92 -32.76 -14.02
CA ALA A 207 6.20 -32.13 -13.70
C ALA A 207 7.13 -31.99 -14.92
N ARG A 208 7.05 -32.93 -15.87
CA ARG A 208 7.79 -32.80 -17.15
C ARG A 208 7.19 -31.74 -18.05
N GLN A 209 5.87 -31.53 -17.97
CA GLN A 209 5.19 -30.48 -18.72
C GLN A 209 5.59 -29.11 -18.16
N VAL A 210 5.55 -28.94 -16.84
CA VAL A 210 6.02 -27.74 -16.13
C VAL A 210 7.47 -27.36 -16.48
N MET A 211 8.39 -28.35 -16.55
CA MET A 211 9.80 -28.12 -16.90
C MET A 211 10.07 -27.91 -18.40
N ARG A 212 9.07 -28.04 -19.27
CA ARG A 212 9.25 -27.94 -20.74
C ARG A 212 8.38 -26.88 -21.38
N SER A 213 7.34 -26.40 -20.69
CA SER A 213 6.48 -25.34 -21.17
C SER A 213 6.86 -24.02 -20.50
N ASP A 214 7.15 -23.00 -21.30
CA ASP A 214 7.00 -21.58 -20.90
C ASP A 214 5.51 -21.21 -20.82
N GLY A 215 4.67 -22.18 -20.46
CA GLY A 215 3.23 -22.19 -20.69
C GLY A 215 2.41 -22.11 -19.40
N PRO A 216 1.09 -22.28 -19.53
CA PRO A 216 0.15 -22.10 -18.41
C PRO A 216 0.41 -23.05 -17.23
N GLU A 217 1.02 -24.22 -17.44
CA GLU A 217 1.30 -25.17 -16.36
C GLU A 217 2.43 -24.70 -15.45
N ARG A 218 3.48 -24.09 -16.01
CA ARG A 218 4.58 -23.51 -15.21
C ARG A 218 4.05 -22.34 -14.39
N LEU A 219 3.24 -21.47 -15.03
CA LEU A 219 2.58 -20.37 -14.33
C LEU A 219 1.70 -20.88 -13.18
N ALA A 220 0.84 -21.87 -13.43
CA ALA A 220 0.00 -22.47 -12.38
C ALA A 220 0.82 -23.09 -11.23
N CYS A 221 1.96 -23.70 -11.54
CA CYS A 221 2.88 -24.25 -10.53
C CYS A 221 3.52 -23.15 -9.68
N THR A 222 4.04 -22.09 -10.32
CA THR A 222 4.59 -20.89 -9.67
C THR A 222 3.54 -20.21 -8.79
N ARG A 223 2.31 -20.05 -9.29
CA ARG A 223 1.16 -19.54 -8.53
C ARG A 223 0.94 -20.36 -7.26
N ARG A 224 0.80 -21.68 -7.39
CA ARG A 224 0.59 -22.58 -6.25
C ARG A 224 1.69 -22.49 -5.19
N PHE A 225 2.97 -22.47 -5.59
CA PHE A 225 4.07 -22.38 -4.62
C PHE A 225 4.17 -21.02 -3.94
N HIS A 226 3.90 -19.95 -4.67
CA HIS A 226 3.86 -18.63 -4.05
C HIS A 226 2.69 -18.51 -3.07
N ALA A 227 1.49 -19.00 -3.42
CA ALA A 227 0.37 -19.06 -2.49
C ALA A 227 0.70 -19.90 -1.25
N GLN A 228 1.38 -21.04 -1.43
CA GLN A 228 1.85 -21.85 -0.31
C GLN A 228 2.79 -21.08 0.61
N TRP A 229 3.75 -20.33 0.07
CA TRP A 229 4.61 -19.46 0.87
C TRP A 229 3.80 -18.44 1.65
N LEU A 230 2.94 -17.69 0.95
CA LEU A 230 2.14 -16.61 1.52
C LEU A 230 1.20 -17.07 2.64
N MET A 231 0.67 -18.30 2.54
CA MET A 231 -0.34 -18.83 3.45
C MET A 231 0.22 -19.81 4.50
N SER A 232 1.53 -20.07 4.52
CA SER A 232 2.14 -20.98 5.49
C SER A 232 2.75 -20.21 6.67
N PRO A 233 2.38 -20.54 7.93
CA PRO A 233 3.02 -19.96 9.12
C PRO A 233 4.54 -20.13 9.10
N HIS A 234 5.28 -19.04 9.32
CA HIS A 234 6.74 -19.06 9.29
C HIS A 234 7.34 -18.82 10.70
N PRO A 235 8.29 -19.66 11.17
CA PRO A 235 8.84 -19.52 12.52
C PRO A 235 9.55 -18.19 12.78
N LEU A 236 10.21 -17.62 11.77
CA LEU A 236 10.89 -16.32 11.88
C LEU A 236 9.93 -15.12 11.79
N LEU A 237 8.66 -15.36 11.47
CA LEU A 237 7.60 -14.35 11.45
C LEU A 237 6.67 -14.51 12.66
N ASN A 238 7.20 -14.96 13.81
CA ASN A 238 6.40 -15.25 15.00
C ASN A 238 5.22 -16.21 14.76
N ARG A 239 5.37 -17.14 13.81
CA ARG A 239 4.33 -18.06 13.32
C ARG A 239 3.15 -17.39 12.62
N GLN A 240 3.27 -16.13 12.25
CA GLN A 240 2.36 -15.50 11.28
C GLN A 240 2.70 -16.00 9.88
N THR A 241 1.75 -15.90 8.95
CA THR A 241 2.02 -16.15 7.54
C THR A 241 2.69 -14.91 6.92
N PRO A 242 3.50 -15.05 5.85
CA PRO A 242 4.01 -13.91 5.10
C PRO A 242 2.92 -12.93 4.66
N ARG A 243 1.73 -13.43 4.31
CA ARG A 243 0.58 -12.59 3.94
C ARG A 243 0.08 -11.75 5.11
N ASP A 244 -0.09 -12.35 6.29
CA ASP A 244 -0.54 -11.62 7.48
C ASP A 244 0.41 -10.45 7.79
N VAL A 245 1.72 -10.70 7.67
CA VAL A 245 2.77 -9.70 7.89
C VAL A 245 2.77 -8.60 6.82
N LEU A 246 2.56 -8.96 5.55
CA LEU A 246 2.48 -7.97 4.46
C LEU A 246 1.25 -7.06 4.61
N LEU A 247 0.13 -7.59 5.12
CA LEU A 247 -1.09 -6.82 5.33
C LEU A 247 -1.19 -6.16 6.71
N GLU A 248 -0.28 -6.49 7.63
CA GLU A 248 -0.20 -5.87 8.95
C GLU A 248 -0.04 -4.34 8.80
N LYS A 249 -1.02 -3.58 9.32
CA LYS A 249 -1.09 -2.11 9.25
C LYS A 249 -1.17 -1.51 7.84
N HIS A 250 -1.45 -2.32 6.81
CA HIS A 250 -1.52 -1.87 5.42
C HIS A 250 -2.46 -0.67 5.24
N GLN A 251 -3.69 -0.75 5.78
CA GLN A 251 -4.67 0.33 5.65
C GLN A 251 -4.20 1.66 6.24
N VAL A 252 -3.62 1.63 7.44
CA VAL A 252 -3.11 2.81 8.15
C VAL A 252 -1.97 3.47 7.37
N LEU A 253 -1.08 2.65 6.78
CA LEU A 253 0.02 3.15 5.96
C LEU A 253 -0.47 3.76 4.63
N MET A 254 -1.48 3.14 4.01
CA MET A 254 -2.10 3.69 2.80
C MET A 254 -2.81 5.02 3.09
N ALA A 255 -3.55 5.11 4.20
CA ALA A 255 -4.16 6.36 4.63
C ALA A 255 -3.12 7.46 4.91
N ASP A 256 -1.98 7.16 5.58
CA ASP A 256 -0.91 8.17 5.76
C ASP A 256 -0.29 8.63 4.42
N LEU A 257 -0.09 7.72 3.46
CA LEU A 257 0.37 8.06 2.11
C LEU A 257 -0.64 8.93 1.36
N ASP A 258 -1.93 8.63 1.46
CA ASP A 258 -3.01 9.44 0.87
C ASP A 258 -3.05 10.83 1.52
N HIS A 259 -2.86 10.92 2.84
CA HIS A 259 -2.72 12.21 3.53
C HIS A 259 -1.50 12.99 3.04
N ARG A 260 -0.36 12.34 2.77
CA ARG A 260 0.82 13.03 2.21
C ARG A 260 0.61 13.48 0.77
N THR A 261 -0.11 12.68 -0.02
CA THR A 261 -0.52 13.02 -1.38
C THR A 261 -1.40 14.28 -1.35
N HIS A 262 -2.40 14.30 -0.45
CA HIS A 262 -3.28 15.44 -0.26
C HIS A 262 -2.54 16.68 0.24
N GLN A 263 -1.66 16.52 1.23
CA GLN A 263 -0.78 17.58 1.71
C GLN A 263 -0.04 18.25 0.55
N TRP A 264 0.64 17.46 -0.27
CA TRP A 264 1.42 18.00 -1.38
C TRP A 264 0.53 18.64 -2.45
N THR A 265 -0.62 18.04 -2.74
CA THR A 265 -1.56 18.58 -3.74
C THR A 265 -2.14 19.93 -3.32
N VAL A 266 -2.63 20.03 -2.09
CA VAL A 266 -3.38 21.19 -1.61
C VAL A 266 -2.47 22.30 -1.10
N GLN A 267 -1.34 21.93 -0.49
CA GLN A 267 -0.45 22.88 0.18
C GLN A 267 0.79 23.20 -0.66
N HIS A 268 0.98 22.50 -1.78
CA HIS A 268 2.11 22.65 -2.70
C HIS A 268 3.49 22.41 -2.05
N GLU A 269 3.53 21.71 -0.92
CA GLU A 269 4.76 21.34 -0.21
C GLU A 269 4.89 19.81 -0.14
N PRO A 270 6.02 19.23 -0.59
CA PRO A 270 6.25 17.80 -0.43
C PRO A 270 6.35 17.47 1.06
N ALA A 271 5.73 16.36 1.46
CA ALA A 271 5.86 15.87 2.82
C ALA A 271 7.31 15.48 3.11
N VAL A 272 7.81 15.86 4.29
CA VAL A 272 9.06 15.31 4.81
C VAL A 272 8.86 13.81 5.03
N GLY A 273 9.75 13.00 4.48
CA GLY A 273 9.73 11.56 4.67
C GLY A 273 10.08 11.15 6.10
N VAL A 274 9.64 9.96 6.48
CA VAL A 274 10.13 9.26 7.68
C VAL A 274 11.62 8.98 7.52
N ASP A 275 12.42 9.21 8.55
CA ASP A 275 13.88 9.01 8.49
C ASP A 275 14.25 7.54 8.28
N VAL A 276 15.27 7.30 7.44
CA VAL A 276 15.71 5.94 7.07
C VAL A 276 16.32 5.14 8.23
N ASN A 277 16.73 5.82 9.32
CA ASN A 277 17.22 5.18 10.53
C ASN A 277 16.14 5.01 11.59
N SER A 278 14.95 5.60 11.38
CA SER A 278 13.83 5.47 12.31
C SER A 278 13.35 4.03 12.44
N PHE A 279 12.73 3.76 13.56
CA PHE A 279 11.99 2.54 13.81
C PHE A 279 10.95 2.27 12.72
N ALA A 280 10.13 3.25 12.40
CA ALA A 280 9.05 3.10 11.43
C ALA A 280 9.56 2.72 10.04
N TYR A 281 10.63 3.36 9.54
CA TYR A 281 11.21 2.97 8.25
C TYR A 281 11.68 1.51 8.23
N ARG A 282 12.26 1.02 9.33
CA ARG A 282 12.83 -0.32 9.43
C ARG A 282 11.78 -1.41 9.64
N PHE A 283 10.84 -1.17 10.55
CA PHE A 283 9.99 -2.20 11.15
C PHE A 283 8.49 -1.97 10.99
N ALA A 284 8.03 -0.85 10.42
CA ALA A 284 6.60 -0.69 10.12
C ALA A 284 6.16 -1.69 9.03
N GLY A 285 4.84 -1.77 8.83
CA GLY A 285 4.22 -2.64 7.83
C GLY A 285 4.60 -2.29 6.38
N PHE A 286 3.86 -2.87 5.44
CA PHE A 286 4.15 -2.76 4.01
C PHE A 286 3.06 -1.94 3.32
N THR A 287 3.47 -1.05 2.43
CA THR A 287 2.54 -0.28 1.59
C THR A 287 2.16 -1.11 0.36
N THR A 288 1.09 -0.73 -0.37
CA THR A 288 0.73 -1.40 -1.63
C THR A 288 1.89 -1.44 -2.63
N VAL A 289 2.68 -0.37 -2.71
CA VAL A 289 3.86 -0.30 -3.59
C VAL A 289 4.86 -1.41 -3.25
N GLU A 290 5.23 -1.54 -1.97
CA GLU A 290 6.20 -2.54 -1.53
C GLU A 290 5.66 -3.96 -1.70
N ILE A 291 4.36 -4.16 -1.43
CA ILE A 291 3.67 -5.43 -1.65
C ILE A 291 3.71 -5.80 -3.14
N VAL A 292 3.30 -4.93 -4.06
CA VAL A 292 3.32 -5.25 -5.50
C VAL A 292 4.73 -5.64 -5.97
N HIS A 293 5.77 -4.88 -5.56
CA HIS A 293 7.16 -5.22 -5.88
C HIS A 293 7.61 -6.55 -5.29
N TYR A 294 7.19 -6.86 -4.06
CA TYR A 294 7.45 -8.15 -3.45
C TYR A 294 6.89 -9.30 -4.30
N PHE A 295 5.66 -9.16 -4.79
CA PHE A 295 5.02 -10.19 -5.60
C PHE A 295 5.71 -10.37 -6.95
N ASP A 296 6.00 -9.26 -7.65
CA ASP A 296 6.70 -9.27 -8.94
C ASP A 296 8.11 -9.87 -8.81
N LEU A 297 8.83 -9.54 -7.74
CA LEU A 297 10.12 -10.14 -7.43
C LEU A 297 10.03 -11.65 -7.26
N VAL A 298 9.08 -12.15 -6.46
CA VAL A 298 8.94 -13.60 -6.22
C VAL A 298 8.63 -14.33 -7.53
N ARG A 299 7.78 -13.76 -8.40
CA ARG A 299 7.50 -14.31 -9.74
C ARG A 299 8.77 -14.37 -10.59
N HIS A 300 9.51 -13.27 -10.63
CA HIS A 300 10.78 -13.21 -11.36
C HIS A 300 11.78 -14.26 -10.87
N MET A 301 11.89 -14.44 -9.55
CA MET A 301 12.78 -15.43 -8.95
C MET A 301 12.39 -16.86 -9.30
N PHE A 302 11.09 -17.20 -9.29
CA PHE A 302 10.64 -18.52 -9.78
C PHE A 302 11.02 -18.74 -11.25
N ASP A 303 10.80 -17.75 -12.11
CA ASP A 303 11.17 -17.84 -13.53
C ASP A 303 12.67 -18.08 -13.72
N LYS A 304 13.52 -17.35 -12.98
CA LYS A 304 14.97 -17.56 -13.01
C LYS A 304 15.40 -18.90 -12.42
N ALA A 305 14.70 -19.40 -11.40
CA ALA A 305 14.95 -20.74 -10.85
C ALA A 305 14.63 -21.82 -11.89
N TRP A 306 13.50 -21.71 -12.59
CA TRP A 306 13.12 -22.65 -13.64
C TRP A 306 14.14 -22.67 -14.78
N ALA A 307 14.53 -21.50 -15.29
CA ALA A 307 15.55 -21.39 -16.33
C ALA A 307 16.90 -22.00 -15.90
N ALA A 308 17.35 -21.73 -14.66
CA ALA A 308 18.60 -22.30 -14.15
C ALA A 308 18.55 -23.85 -14.08
N LEU A 309 17.40 -24.43 -13.74
CA LEU A 309 17.22 -25.89 -13.68
C LEU A 309 17.13 -26.56 -15.05
N GLU A 310 16.74 -25.84 -16.09
CA GLU A 310 16.76 -26.31 -17.48
C GLU A 310 18.19 -26.39 -18.01
N ASP A 311 19.02 -25.42 -17.65
CA ASP A 311 20.44 -25.38 -18.04
C ASP A 311 21.30 -26.36 -17.22
N CYS A 312 20.94 -26.62 -15.97
CA CYS A 312 21.65 -27.56 -15.10
C CYS A 312 21.36 -29.03 -15.44
N ARG A 313 22.26 -29.64 -16.22
CA ARG A 313 22.23 -31.09 -16.51
C ARG A 313 22.69 -31.99 -15.37
N ASP A 314 23.36 -31.43 -14.36
CA ASP A 314 23.85 -32.21 -13.22
C ASP A 314 22.72 -32.61 -12.26
N GLU A 315 22.81 -33.85 -11.77
CA GLU A 315 21.77 -34.48 -10.95
C GLU A 315 21.80 -34.02 -9.49
N GLU A 316 22.92 -33.45 -9.01
CA GLU A 316 23.08 -32.89 -7.67
C GLU A 316 22.97 -31.35 -7.67
N ALA A 317 21.84 -30.82 -8.12
CA ALA A 317 21.51 -29.44 -7.80
C ALA A 317 21.32 -29.32 -6.28
N VAL A 318 22.29 -28.74 -5.59
CA VAL A 318 22.22 -28.48 -4.15
C VAL A 318 21.35 -27.25 -3.93
N VAL A 319 20.34 -27.37 -3.05
CA VAL A 319 19.42 -26.28 -2.69
C VAL A 319 20.16 -24.99 -2.35
N SER A 320 21.28 -25.08 -1.63
CA SER A 320 22.09 -23.91 -1.26
C SER A 320 22.67 -23.19 -2.47
N VAL A 321 23.11 -23.90 -3.52
CA VAL A 321 23.70 -23.29 -4.72
C VAL A 321 22.64 -22.52 -5.50
N LEU A 322 21.45 -23.09 -5.64
CA LEU A 322 20.34 -22.40 -6.30
C LEU A 322 19.84 -21.22 -5.46
N ALA A 323 19.78 -21.35 -4.13
CA ALA A 323 19.41 -20.26 -3.24
C ALA A 323 20.41 -19.10 -3.30
N ASP A 324 21.71 -19.37 -3.32
CA ASP A 324 22.74 -18.32 -3.46
C ASP A 324 22.60 -17.59 -4.82
N TYR A 325 22.37 -18.32 -5.91
CA TYR A 325 22.07 -17.73 -7.22
C TYR A 325 20.80 -16.86 -7.20
N LEU A 326 19.74 -17.32 -6.53
CA LEU A 326 18.50 -16.55 -6.40
C LEU A 326 18.68 -15.29 -5.56
N GLY A 327 19.58 -15.32 -4.57
CA GLY A 327 19.99 -14.13 -3.83
C GLY A 327 20.62 -13.07 -4.72
N ASP A 328 21.50 -13.47 -5.65
CA ASP A 328 22.09 -12.58 -6.65
C ASP A 328 21.03 -12.04 -7.64
N VAL A 329 20.13 -12.91 -8.12
CA VAL A 329 19.00 -12.52 -8.98
C VAL A 329 18.12 -11.47 -8.30
N ARG A 330 17.75 -11.68 -7.04
CA ARG A 330 16.97 -10.70 -6.26
C ARG A 330 17.69 -9.37 -6.18
N GLN A 331 18.97 -9.37 -5.83
CA GLN A 331 19.74 -8.13 -5.70
C GLN A 331 19.81 -7.39 -7.03
N GLN A 332 20.03 -8.12 -8.14
CA GLN A 332 20.04 -7.56 -9.48
C GLN A 332 18.67 -6.99 -9.87
N TRP A 333 17.57 -7.66 -9.53
CA TRP A 333 16.22 -7.17 -9.83
C TRP A 333 15.91 -5.89 -9.04
N LEU A 334 16.23 -5.86 -7.74
CA LEU A 334 15.97 -4.70 -6.87
C LEU A 334 16.76 -3.46 -7.27
N THR A 335 18.01 -3.64 -7.74
CA THR A 335 18.92 -2.54 -8.10
C THR A 335 19.02 -2.31 -9.61
N GLY A 336 18.32 -3.10 -10.40
CA GLY A 336 18.26 -2.98 -11.85
C GLY A 336 17.35 -1.82 -12.26
N PRO A 337 17.56 -1.26 -13.45
CA PRO A 337 16.67 -0.23 -13.98
C PRO A 337 15.26 -0.79 -14.21
N LEU A 338 14.23 -0.03 -13.84
CA LEU A 338 12.84 -0.36 -14.15
C LEU A 338 12.58 -0.19 -15.66
N GLU A 339 12.07 -1.24 -16.32
CA GLU A 339 11.83 -1.25 -17.77
C GLU A 339 10.57 -0.45 -18.17
N ASP A 340 9.61 -0.29 -17.26
CA ASP A 340 8.35 0.45 -17.47
C ASP A 340 8.36 1.82 -16.75
N ARG A 341 8.40 2.89 -17.55
CA ARG A 341 8.79 4.28 -17.17
C ARG A 341 7.71 5.14 -16.49
N GLY A 342 6.79 4.54 -15.75
CA GLY A 342 5.71 5.29 -15.09
C GLY A 342 6.17 6.12 -13.89
N SER A 343 7.31 5.76 -13.29
CA SER A 343 7.77 6.28 -12.00
C SER A 343 9.02 7.13 -12.14
N SER A 344 9.17 8.11 -11.24
CA SER A 344 10.35 8.95 -11.13
C SER A 344 11.60 8.23 -10.58
N CYS A 345 11.44 6.99 -10.09
CA CYS A 345 12.52 6.17 -9.56
C CYS A 345 13.26 5.40 -10.67
N GLU A 346 14.56 5.16 -10.45
CA GLU A 346 15.37 4.36 -11.39
C GLU A 346 15.22 2.87 -11.13
N THR A 347 15.05 2.46 -9.86
CA THR A 347 15.04 1.06 -9.44
C THR A 347 13.84 0.71 -8.54
N ALA A 348 13.51 -0.58 -8.45
CA ALA A 348 12.48 -1.06 -7.51
C ALA A 348 12.88 -0.77 -6.05
N ALA A 349 14.17 -0.83 -5.72
CA ALA A 349 14.67 -0.50 -4.38
C ALA A 349 14.41 0.98 -4.02
N ASP A 350 14.51 1.90 -4.99
CA ASP A 350 14.22 3.31 -4.75
C ASP A 350 12.73 3.53 -4.46
N GLU A 351 11.84 2.89 -5.24
CA GLU A 351 10.39 2.96 -4.99
C GLU A 351 10.01 2.41 -3.63
N ILE A 352 10.56 1.24 -3.27
CA ILE A 352 10.37 0.64 -1.95
C ILE A 352 10.91 1.58 -0.86
N SER A 353 12.06 2.22 -1.07
CA SER A 353 12.61 3.17 -0.09
C SER A 353 11.70 4.38 0.11
N LEU A 354 11.19 4.99 -0.97
CA LEU A 354 10.26 6.12 -0.87
C LEU A 354 8.94 5.72 -0.20
N ALA A 355 8.41 4.55 -0.56
CA ALA A 355 7.23 3.97 0.08
C ALA A 355 7.42 3.81 1.60
N ARG A 356 8.59 3.30 2.03
CA ARG A 356 8.93 3.15 3.46
C ARG A 356 9.16 4.48 4.17
N GLN A 357 9.66 5.48 3.45
CA GLN A 357 9.73 6.87 3.94
C GLN A 357 8.36 7.56 3.94
N ARG A 358 7.32 6.89 3.44
CA ARG A 358 5.96 7.45 3.30
C ARG A 358 5.92 8.70 2.43
N ILE A 359 6.78 8.73 1.42
CA ILE A 359 6.83 9.77 0.40
C ILE A 359 5.98 9.27 -0.77
N PRO A 360 4.90 9.98 -1.14
CA PRO A 360 4.12 9.64 -2.32
C PRO A 360 5.01 9.58 -3.57
N LEU A 361 4.92 8.49 -4.32
CA LEU A 361 5.63 8.35 -5.59
C LEU A 361 5.02 9.33 -6.59
N THR A 362 5.82 10.25 -7.12
CA THR A 362 5.38 11.11 -8.22
C THR A 362 5.60 10.41 -9.54
N ALA A 363 4.66 10.60 -10.48
CA ALA A 363 4.86 10.20 -11.87
C ALA A 363 6.15 10.84 -12.41
N SER A 364 6.86 10.11 -13.27
CA SER A 364 8.10 10.62 -13.86
C SER A 364 7.85 11.95 -14.58
N ASN A 365 8.85 12.83 -14.58
CA ASN A 365 8.89 14.00 -15.47
C ASN A 365 9.25 13.57 -16.92
N GLU A 366 9.01 12.31 -17.30
CA GLU A 366 9.12 11.95 -18.70
C GLU A 366 8.23 12.88 -19.54
N PRO A 367 8.68 13.25 -20.75
CA PRO A 367 7.92 14.20 -21.56
C PRO A 367 6.51 13.66 -21.73
N PHE A 368 5.54 14.40 -21.20
CA PHE A 368 4.13 14.16 -21.43
C PHE A 368 3.94 13.80 -22.90
N ASP A 369 3.27 12.68 -23.19
CA ASP A 369 2.81 12.45 -24.55
C ASP A 369 1.89 13.62 -24.88
N CYS A 370 2.38 14.55 -25.70
CA CYS A 370 1.68 15.80 -26.02
C CYS A 370 0.36 15.53 -26.76
N ASP A 371 0.19 14.30 -27.25
CA ASP A 371 -0.98 13.84 -27.95
C ASP A 371 -1.93 13.02 -27.05
N CYS A 372 -1.54 12.69 -25.81
CA CYS A 372 -2.42 12.03 -24.84
C CYS A 372 -3.30 13.08 -24.14
N PRO A 373 -4.64 12.99 -24.22
CA PRO A 373 -5.55 13.97 -23.63
C PRO A 373 -5.37 14.11 -22.11
N ILE A 374 -5.08 12.99 -21.43
CA ILE A 374 -4.83 12.99 -19.98
C ILE A 374 -3.50 13.68 -19.67
N CYS A 375 -2.42 13.35 -20.39
CA CYS A 375 -1.13 13.99 -20.19
C CYS A 375 -1.20 15.50 -20.44
N ARG A 376 -1.95 15.93 -21.47
CA ARG A 376 -2.18 17.35 -21.77
C ARG A 376 -3.02 18.02 -20.68
N ALA A 377 -4.14 17.42 -20.28
CA ALA A 377 -4.96 17.92 -19.18
C ALA A 377 -4.16 18.03 -17.87
N GLN A 378 -3.30 17.06 -17.59
CA GLN A 378 -2.40 17.08 -16.44
C GLN A 378 -1.37 18.21 -16.54
N ALA A 379 -0.72 18.37 -17.70
CA ALA A 379 0.24 19.44 -17.95
C ALA A 379 -0.40 20.84 -17.86
N GLU A 380 -1.68 20.95 -18.21
CA GLU A 380 -2.50 22.16 -18.09
C GLU A 380 -3.06 22.39 -16.67
N GLY A 381 -2.77 21.49 -15.72
CA GLY A 381 -3.20 21.60 -14.32
C GLY A 381 -4.67 21.25 -14.09
N ALA A 382 -5.32 20.57 -15.04
CA ALA A 382 -6.74 20.25 -14.97
C ALA A 382 -7.08 19.21 -13.87
N PHE A 383 -6.07 18.49 -13.35
CA PHE A 383 -6.20 17.59 -12.19
C PHE A 383 -5.76 18.26 -10.87
N GLY A 384 -5.73 19.60 -10.84
CA GLY A 384 -5.17 20.39 -9.76
C GLY A 384 -3.71 20.74 -10.04
N GLY A 385 -3.26 21.91 -9.59
CA GLY A 385 -1.88 22.40 -9.81
C GLY A 385 -0.81 21.66 -9.00
N GLY A 386 -1.08 20.42 -8.57
CA GLY A 386 -0.17 19.55 -7.83
C GLY A 386 0.54 18.54 -8.74
N PRO A 387 1.56 17.83 -8.24
CA PRO A 387 2.16 16.73 -8.99
C PRO A 387 1.16 15.58 -9.13
N ALA A 388 1.28 14.79 -10.20
CA ALA A 388 0.58 13.52 -10.27
C ALA A 388 1.37 12.45 -9.53
N PHE A 389 0.63 11.54 -8.92
CA PHE A 389 1.18 10.47 -8.12
C PHE A 389 0.97 9.13 -8.80
N VAL A 390 2.00 8.28 -8.76
CA VAL A 390 1.89 6.89 -9.17
C VAL A 390 1.20 6.15 -8.04
N MET A 391 -0.03 5.73 -8.28
CA MET A 391 -0.61 4.66 -7.48
C MET A 391 -0.24 3.35 -8.16
N ASN A 392 0.67 2.57 -7.58
CA ASN A 392 0.84 1.18 -8.01
C ASN A 392 -0.47 0.47 -7.70
N LEU A 393 -1.25 0.25 -8.75
CA LEU A 393 -2.58 -0.27 -8.60
C LEU A 393 -2.48 -1.77 -8.28
N SER A 394 -3.18 -2.18 -7.22
CA SER A 394 -3.25 -3.57 -6.76
C SER A 394 -3.94 -4.51 -7.75
N TRP A 395 -4.53 -4.01 -8.85
CA TRP A 395 -5.30 -4.84 -9.79
C TRP A 395 -4.48 -6.01 -10.34
N ARG A 396 -3.15 -5.88 -10.46
CA ARG A 396 -2.29 -7.00 -10.88
C ARG A 396 -2.34 -8.17 -9.92
N LEU A 397 -2.51 -7.89 -8.64
CA LEU A 397 -2.67 -8.89 -7.60
C LEU A 397 -4.07 -9.51 -7.65
N ASP A 398 -5.09 -8.69 -7.87
CA ASP A 398 -6.49 -9.12 -7.94
C ASP A 398 -6.78 -10.01 -9.17
N MET A 399 -6.08 -9.78 -10.29
CA MET A 399 -6.17 -10.61 -11.51
C MET A 399 -5.77 -12.07 -11.29
N GLU A 400 -5.05 -12.39 -10.21
CA GLU A 400 -4.72 -13.77 -9.89
C GLU A 400 -5.97 -14.57 -9.47
N GLY A 401 -7.02 -13.91 -8.96
CA GLY A 401 -8.27 -14.60 -8.58
C GLY A 401 -8.11 -15.60 -7.42
N ASP A 402 -7.11 -15.42 -6.57
CA ASP A 402 -6.86 -16.26 -5.40
C ASP A 402 -6.58 -15.37 -4.17
N PHE A 403 -7.23 -15.68 -3.05
CA PHE A 403 -7.12 -14.95 -1.78
C PHE A 403 -5.67 -14.75 -1.33
N ALA A 404 -4.79 -15.72 -1.63
CA ALA A 404 -3.37 -15.60 -1.27
C ALA A 404 -2.72 -14.35 -1.86
N PHE A 405 -3.20 -13.86 -3.01
CA PHE A 405 -2.66 -12.68 -3.69
C PHE A 405 -3.49 -11.42 -3.47
N SER A 406 -4.69 -11.49 -2.89
CA SER A 406 -5.52 -10.31 -2.70
C SER A 406 -5.05 -9.44 -1.51
N LEU A 407 -5.43 -8.16 -1.51
CA LEU A 407 -5.16 -7.23 -0.39
C LEU A 407 -6.24 -7.28 0.71
N TYR A 408 -7.21 -8.20 0.63
CA TYR A 408 -8.25 -8.33 1.65
C TYR A 408 -7.67 -8.89 2.95
N GLU A 409 -7.95 -8.30 4.10
CA GLU A 409 -7.41 -8.81 5.36
C GLU A 409 -7.88 -10.23 5.69
N ASN A 410 -9.14 -10.54 5.34
CA ASN A 410 -9.76 -11.82 5.67
C ASN A 410 -10.47 -12.46 4.46
N PHE A 411 -10.56 -13.79 4.51
CA PHE A 411 -11.10 -14.59 3.42
C PHE A 411 -12.60 -14.34 3.20
N ASP A 412 -13.35 -14.03 4.25
CA ASP A 412 -14.79 -13.80 4.14
C ASP A 412 -15.09 -12.51 3.36
N SER A 413 -14.36 -11.42 3.60
CA SER A 413 -14.47 -10.17 2.83
C SER A 413 -14.12 -10.40 1.36
N TRP A 414 -13.03 -11.12 1.09
CA TRP A 414 -12.67 -11.47 -0.29
C TRP A 414 -13.76 -12.31 -0.96
N ARG A 415 -14.24 -13.38 -0.31
CA ARG A 415 -15.29 -14.24 -0.87
C ARG A 415 -16.59 -13.47 -1.11
N ASN A 416 -16.96 -12.53 -0.23
CA ASN A 416 -18.19 -11.74 -0.41
C ASN A 416 -18.14 -10.89 -1.69
N ASP A 417 -16.97 -10.33 -2.02
CA ASP A 417 -16.82 -9.44 -3.17
C ASP A 417 -16.64 -10.20 -4.49
N TYR A 418 -16.09 -11.43 -4.44
CA TYR A 418 -15.89 -12.29 -5.61
C TYR A 418 -16.99 -13.36 -5.80
N GLY A 419 -17.94 -13.49 -4.86
CA GLY A 419 -19.06 -14.43 -4.91
C GLY A 419 -18.71 -15.87 -4.47
N ASP A 420 -19.75 -16.72 -4.41
CA ASP A 420 -19.62 -18.18 -4.19
C ASP A 420 -19.35 -18.94 -5.50
N ASP A 421 -19.25 -18.23 -6.63
CA ASP A 421 -18.91 -18.84 -7.91
C ASP A 421 -17.53 -19.50 -7.78
N GLU A 422 -17.48 -20.80 -8.05
CA GLU A 422 -16.35 -21.67 -7.70
C GLU A 422 -15.01 -21.00 -8.04
N PRO A 423 -14.07 -20.89 -7.08
CA PRO A 423 -12.78 -20.26 -7.35
C PRO A 423 -12.14 -20.93 -8.57
N LEU A 424 -11.81 -20.12 -9.58
CA LEU A 424 -11.19 -20.49 -10.86
C LEU A 424 -10.34 -21.76 -10.70
N ASP A 425 -10.88 -22.89 -11.16
CA ASP A 425 -10.28 -24.24 -11.20
C ASP A 425 -8.97 -24.34 -10.39
N HIS A 426 -9.08 -24.45 -9.06
CA HIS A 426 -7.91 -24.79 -8.26
C HIS A 426 -7.30 -26.07 -8.85
N PRO A 427 -6.01 -26.08 -9.27
CA PRO A 427 -5.41 -27.30 -9.77
C PRO A 427 -5.55 -28.38 -8.69
N PRO A 428 -5.85 -29.64 -9.07
CA PRO A 428 -6.19 -30.69 -8.13
C PRO A 428 -5.17 -30.70 -7.00
N ARG A 429 -5.66 -30.71 -5.74
CA ARG A 429 -4.83 -30.87 -4.55
C ARG A 429 -4.12 -32.23 -4.63
N VAL A 430 -2.98 -32.28 -5.32
CA VAL A 430 -2.04 -33.39 -5.19
C VAL A 430 -1.57 -33.33 -3.75
N PRO A 431 -1.81 -34.35 -2.92
CA PRO A 431 -1.33 -34.35 -1.55
C PRO A 431 0.20 -34.40 -1.60
N ILE A 432 0.84 -33.24 -1.49
CA ILE A 432 2.28 -33.16 -1.27
C ILE A 432 2.48 -33.52 0.19
N ARG A 433 2.87 -34.77 0.43
CA ARG A 433 3.46 -35.17 1.70
C ARG A 433 4.71 -34.31 1.85
N MET A 434 4.67 -33.30 2.73
CA MET A 434 5.88 -32.57 3.09
C MET A 434 6.92 -33.60 3.52
N VAL A 435 8.02 -33.72 2.77
CA VAL A 435 9.17 -34.50 3.20
C VAL A 435 9.94 -33.65 4.21
N THR A 436 9.34 -33.44 5.38
CA THR A 436 10.12 -33.11 6.57
C THR A 436 10.54 -34.44 7.18
N GLN A 437 11.48 -35.14 6.56
CA GLN A 437 12.18 -36.23 7.24
C GLN A 437 13.36 -35.62 8.00
N PRO A 438 13.39 -35.74 9.35
CA PRO A 438 14.65 -35.66 10.04
C PRO A 438 15.51 -36.84 9.56
N ILE A 439 16.78 -36.58 9.26
CA ILE A 439 17.77 -37.65 9.13
C ILE A 439 17.90 -38.28 10.53
N ALA A 440 17.20 -39.38 10.77
CA ALA A 440 17.36 -40.20 11.96
C ALA A 440 17.03 -41.67 11.66
N ASP A 441 17.84 -42.52 12.26
CA ASP A 441 18.05 -43.93 11.95
C ASP A 441 16.83 -44.85 11.99
N ASP A 442 16.95 -45.86 11.14
CA ASP A 442 16.23 -47.12 11.04
C ASP A 442 15.71 -47.69 12.37
N SER A 443 14.39 -47.70 12.57
CA SER A 443 13.65 -48.88 13.08
C SER A 443 12.16 -48.59 13.30
N GLY A 444 11.31 -49.49 12.81
CA GLY A 444 10.02 -49.79 13.45
C GLY A 444 8.77 -49.40 12.68
N SER A 445 8.07 -50.43 12.20
CA SER A 445 6.73 -50.44 11.60
C SER A 445 5.65 -49.75 12.43
N HIS A 446 4.61 -49.20 11.77
CA HIS A 446 3.19 -49.56 12.03
C HIS A 446 2.23 -49.02 10.94
N HIS A 447 1.14 -49.76 10.72
CA HIS A 447 0.04 -49.57 9.76
C HIS A 447 -0.96 -48.47 10.15
N ALA A 448 -1.56 -47.83 9.13
CA ALA A 448 -2.97 -47.39 8.97
C ALA A 448 -2.99 -46.29 7.88
N GLY A 449 -3.93 -46.16 6.95
CA GLY A 449 -5.21 -46.77 6.65
C GLY A 449 -5.84 -45.84 5.60
N ASP A 450 -6.05 -46.33 4.38
CA ASP A 450 -6.56 -45.56 3.24
C ASP A 450 -8.05 -45.21 3.41
N VAL A 451 -8.40 -43.95 3.23
CA VAL A 451 -9.78 -43.50 2.97
C VAL A 451 -9.76 -42.73 1.65
N ALA A 452 -10.16 -43.40 0.58
CA ALA A 452 -10.43 -42.80 -0.72
C ALA A 452 -11.90 -42.38 -0.76
N VAL A 453 -12.15 -41.08 -0.97
CA VAL A 453 -13.49 -40.55 -1.31
C VAL A 453 -13.50 -40.28 -2.80
N THR A 454 -14.27 -41.09 -3.52
CA THR A 454 -14.61 -40.90 -4.94
C THR A 454 -15.88 -40.06 -5.00
N LEU A 455 -15.84 -38.89 -5.65
CA LEU A 455 -17.03 -38.15 -6.07
C LEU A 455 -16.98 -37.92 -7.57
N ALA A 456 -18.07 -38.31 -8.22
CA ALA A 456 -18.29 -38.27 -9.66
C ALA A 456 -18.91 -36.93 -10.05
N PHE A 457 -18.42 -36.33 -11.14
CA PHE A 457 -19.03 -35.14 -11.74
C PHE A 457 -20.16 -35.50 -12.71
N ARG A 458 -21.32 -34.87 -12.51
CA ARG A 458 -22.35 -34.60 -13.52
C ARG A 458 -22.14 -33.17 -13.99
N GLY A 459 -22.13 -32.95 -15.31
CA GLY A 459 -22.21 -31.62 -15.88
C GLY A 459 -23.59 -30.99 -15.71
N ASN A 460 -23.64 -29.67 -15.53
CA ASN A 460 -24.14 -28.72 -16.52
C ASN A 460 -24.13 -27.29 -15.96
N GLU A 461 -23.68 -26.37 -16.82
CA GLU A 461 -24.34 -25.11 -17.19
C GLU A 461 -25.05 -24.32 -16.08
N SER A 462 -24.42 -23.25 -15.58
CA SER A 462 -24.88 -21.85 -15.71
C SER A 462 -23.97 -20.94 -14.87
N ASP A 463 -23.16 -20.14 -15.56
CA ASP A 463 -22.22 -19.15 -15.01
C ASP A 463 -22.97 -17.82 -14.77
N PRO A 464 -23.04 -17.29 -13.53
CA PRO A 464 -23.72 -16.04 -13.22
C PRO A 464 -22.89 -14.77 -13.42
N HIS A 465 -21.61 -14.86 -13.82
CA HIS A 465 -20.81 -13.67 -14.16
C HIS A 465 -21.15 -13.05 -15.52
N GLN A 466 -22.25 -13.50 -16.14
CA GLN A 466 -22.84 -12.92 -17.34
C GLN A 466 -23.59 -11.60 -17.08
N GLY A 467 -23.05 -10.73 -16.23
CA GLY A 467 -23.55 -9.36 -15.99
C GLY A 467 -22.89 -8.32 -16.90
N TYR A 468 -21.61 -8.52 -17.21
CA TYR A 468 -20.88 -7.81 -18.26
C TYR A 468 -20.12 -8.86 -19.07
N ASP A 469 -20.61 -9.18 -20.27
CA ASP A 469 -19.82 -9.96 -21.22
C ASP A 469 -18.67 -9.05 -21.67
N ASP A 470 -17.52 -9.13 -21.00
CA ASP A 470 -16.30 -8.35 -21.32
C ASP A 470 -15.84 -8.59 -22.78
N ARG A 471 -16.39 -9.62 -23.43
CA ARG A 471 -16.23 -9.90 -24.86
C ARG A 471 -16.94 -8.89 -25.77
N ASP A 472 -17.91 -8.14 -25.25
CA ASP A 472 -18.65 -7.11 -25.98
C ASP A 472 -18.09 -5.69 -25.78
N SER A 473 -17.05 -5.53 -24.94
CA SER A 473 -16.36 -4.24 -24.83
C SER A 473 -15.66 -3.90 -26.14
N VAL A 474 -15.92 -2.70 -26.64
CA VAL A 474 -15.21 -2.13 -27.81
C VAL A 474 -13.82 -1.62 -27.45
N TRP A 475 -13.46 -1.66 -26.15
CA TRP A 475 -12.19 -1.19 -25.60
C TRP A 475 -11.31 -2.39 -25.23
N GLN A 476 -10.06 -2.36 -25.66
CA GLN A 476 -9.09 -3.44 -25.49
C GLN A 476 -8.20 -3.24 -24.27
N SER A 477 -7.96 -1.98 -23.89
CA SER A 477 -6.99 -1.62 -22.84
C SER A 477 -7.53 -0.67 -21.78
N SER A 478 -8.66 -0.01 -22.03
CA SER A 478 -9.28 0.97 -21.16
C SER A 478 -10.54 0.40 -20.55
N PHE A 479 -10.51 0.25 -19.23
CA PHE A 479 -11.64 -0.25 -18.44
C PHE A 479 -12.11 0.87 -17.52
N VAL A 480 -13.41 1.20 -17.59
CA VAL A 480 -14.03 2.22 -16.75
C VAL A 480 -15.21 1.58 -16.01
N ASP A 481 -15.16 1.62 -14.68
CA ASP A 481 -16.29 1.29 -13.81
C ASP A 481 -17.28 2.46 -13.78
N TRP A 482 -18.26 2.40 -14.68
CA TRP A 482 -19.29 3.43 -14.82
C TRP A 482 -20.31 3.42 -13.68
N GLU A 483 -20.47 2.31 -12.96
CA GLU A 483 -21.39 2.23 -11.82
C GLU A 483 -20.81 3.00 -10.63
N ARG A 484 -19.49 2.87 -10.41
CA ARG A 484 -18.77 3.69 -9.44
C ARG A 484 -18.75 5.17 -9.79
N ALA A 485 -18.83 5.52 -11.08
CA ALA A 485 -18.98 6.90 -11.49
C ALA A 485 -20.25 7.54 -10.91
N GLU A 486 -21.34 6.77 -10.80
CA GLU A 486 -22.63 7.27 -10.31
C GLU A 486 -22.62 7.58 -8.81
N SER A 487 -21.77 6.91 -8.04
CA SER A 487 -21.66 7.04 -6.59
C SER A 487 -20.61 8.06 -6.12
N CYS A 488 -19.81 8.61 -7.04
CA CYS A 488 -18.76 9.57 -6.73
C CYS A 488 -19.32 10.98 -6.43
N GLU A 489 -18.81 11.66 -5.39
CA GLU A 489 -19.23 13.01 -5.01
C GLU A 489 -19.06 14.03 -6.14
N SER A 490 -18.00 13.90 -6.94
CA SER A 490 -17.78 14.67 -8.17
C SER A 490 -18.08 13.82 -9.41
N ARG A 491 -19.35 13.39 -9.54
CA ARG A 491 -19.83 12.56 -10.65
C ARG A 491 -19.37 13.08 -12.02
N LEU A 492 -19.53 14.38 -12.28
CA LEU A 492 -19.14 14.99 -13.56
C LEU A 492 -17.62 14.98 -13.78
N GLY A 493 -16.83 15.25 -12.73
CA GLY A 493 -15.37 15.21 -12.80
C GLY A 493 -14.85 13.81 -13.11
N PHE A 494 -15.38 12.79 -12.42
CA PHE A 494 -15.05 11.40 -12.69
C PHE A 494 -15.40 10.99 -14.13
N MET A 495 -16.60 11.33 -14.60
CA MET A 495 -17.01 10.99 -15.95
C MET A 495 -16.14 11.67 -17.03
N LYS A 496 -15.71 12.93 -16.82
CA LYS A 496 -14.76 13.61 -17.72
C LYS A 496 -13.42 12.89 -17.78
N LEU A 497 -12.90 12.44 -16.63
CA LEU A 497 -11.67 11.65 -16.56
C LEU A 497 -11.82 10.30 -17.28
N ALA A 498 -12.94 9.60 -17.06
CA ALA A 498 -13.26 8.35 -17.73
C ALA A 498 -13.27 8.48 -19.27
N ILE A 499 -13.90 9.54 -19.81
CA ILE A 499 -13.86 9.85 -21.24
C ILE A 499 -12.41 10.05 -21.72
N GLY A 500 -11.56 10.69 -20.92
CA GLY A 500 -10.14 10.89 -21.23
C GLY A 500 -9.37 9.58 -21.41
N PHE A 501 -9.63 8.57 -20.58
CA PHE A 501 -8.99 7.25 -20.69
C PHE A 501 -9.38 6.55 -21.99
N LEU A 502 -10.68 6.48 -22.28
CA LEU A 502 -11.20 5.90 -23.51
C LEU A 502 -10.64 6.62 -24.76
N LEU A 503 -10.59 7.95 -24.72
CA LEU A 503 -10.05 8.75 -25.80
C LEU A 503 -8.55 8.51 -26.02
N THR A 504 -7.79 8.26 -24.95
CA THR A 504 -6.36 7.95 -25.02
C THR A 504 -6.12 6.63 -25.77
N GLU A 505 -6.91 5.59 -25.51
CA GLU A 505 -6.82 4.34 -26.28
C GLU A 505 -7.17 4.55 -27.75
N MET A 506 -8.25 5.29 -28.05
CA MET A 506 -8.63 5.59 -29.44
C MET A 506 -7.49 6.33 -30.18
N ILE A 507 -6.84 7.29 -29.53
CA ILE A 507 -5.69 8.02 -30.08
C ILE A 507 -4.50 7.09 -30.28
N SER A 508 -4.23 6.17 -29.35
CA SER A 508 -3.19 5.15 -29.50
C SER A 508 -3.44 4.27 -30.74
N GLN A 509 -4.68 3.84 -30.94
CA GLN A 509 -5.08 3.08 -32.12
C GLN A 509 -4.91 3.91 -33.41
N LEU A 510 -5.33 5.18 -33.43
CA LEU A 510 -5.11 6.09 -34.56
C LEU A 510 -3.61 6.20 -34.92
N LYS A 511 -2.74 6.36 -33.91
CA LYS A 511 -1.28 6.44 -34.09
C LYS A 511 -0.69 5.15 -34.67
N SER A 512 -1.28 3.99 -34.39
CA SER A 512 -0.82 2.70 -34.90
C SER A 512 -1.18 2.43 -36.37
N GLN A 513 -2.11 3.19 -36.95
CA GLN A 513 -2.57 2.98 -38.32
C GLN A 513 -1.55 3.44 -39.36
N SER A 514 -1.48 2.73 -40.48
CA SER A 514 -0.55 3.04 -41.59
C SER A 514 -0.78 4.41 -42.24
N HIS A 515 -1.97 4.97 -42.09
CA HIS A 515 -2.40 6.26 -42.65
C HIS A 515 -2.67 7.31 -41.56
N TYR A 516 -1.91 7.25 -40.46
CA TYR A 516 -1.99 8.20 -39.36
C TYR A 516 -2.02 9.67 -39.84
N ASP A 517 -3.08 10.38 -39.49
CA ASP A 517 -3.23 11.83 -39.69
C ASP A 517 -3.34 12.52 -38.33
N ARG A 518 -2.31 13.32 -38.02
CA ARG A 518 -2.21 14.05 -36.76
C ARG A 518 -3.39 15.01 -36.52
N THR A 519 -4.02 15.51 -37.58
CA THR A 519 -5.13 16.48 -37.46
C THR A 519 -6.31 15.92 -36.67
N TYR A 520 -6.58 14.61 -36.76
CA TYR A 520 -7.63 13.97 -35.96
C TYR A 520 -7.28 13.94 -34.47
N VAL A 521 -6.02 13.65 -34.14
CA VAL A 521 -5.55 13.60 -32.76
C VAL A 521 -5.57 14.98 -32.13
N ASP A 522 -5.10 16.01 -32.85
CA ASP A 522 -5.14 17.39 -32.38
C ASP A 522 -6.59 17.85 -32.14
N ALA A 523 -7.50 17.58 -33.09
CA ALA A 523 -8.91 17.97 -32.96
C ALA A 523 -9.63 17.27 -31.80
N LEU A 524 -9.38 15.98 -31.58
CA LEU A 524 -9.93 15.25 -30.44
C LEU A 524 -9.41 15.78 -29.10
N ASN A 525 -8.10 16.08 -29.01
CA ASN A 525 -7.50 16.65 -27.81
C ASN A 525 -8.04 18.04 -27.49
N ASP A 526 -8.18 18.90 -28.50
CA ASP A 526 -8.72 20.25 -28.33
C ASP A 526 -10.19 20.20 -27.86
N ALA A 527 -11.01 19.34 -28.48
CA ALA A 527 -12.40 19.18 -28.07
C ALA A 527 -12.56 18.55 -26.67
N TYR A 528 -11.65 17.66 -26.27
CA TYR A 528 -11.61 17.13 -24.90
C TYR A 528 -11.15 18.18 -23.88
N SER A 529 -10.17 19.02 -24.23
CA SER A 529 -9.72 20.13 -23.38
C SER A 529 -10.88 21.10 -23.11
N ASP A 530 -11.65 21.47 -24.15
CA ASP A 530 -12.88 22.26 -24.01
C ASP A 530 -13.90 21.60 -23.05
N LEU A 531 -14.13 20.28 -23.20
CA LEU A 531 -15.05 19.52 -22.35
C LEU A 531 -14.60 19.53 -20.89
N ASN A 532 -13.31 19.33 -20.67
CA ASN A 532 -12.75 19.22 -19.33
C ASN A 532 -12.84 20.56 -18.59
N ALA A 533 -12.51 21.67 -19.26
CA ALA A 533 -12.57 23.02 -18.71
C ALA A 533 -13.99 23.53 -18.42
N ALA A 534 -15.02 22.92 -18.99
CA ALA A 534 -16.41 23.38 -18.87
C ALA A 534 -17.04 23.07 -17.49
N ASN A 535 -17.20 24.09 -16.63
CA ASN A 535 -17.74 23.93 -15.27
C ASN A 535 -19.22 24.29 -15.12
N ASP A 536 -19.84 24.92 -16.12
CA ASP A 536 -21.27 25.22 -16.15
C ASP A 536 -21.99 24.41 -17.23
N TYR A 537 -23.27 24.10 -17.00
CA TYR A 537 -24.04 23.22 -17.87
C TYR A 537 -24.14 23.72 -19.33
N PRO A 538 -24.42 25.01 -19.63
CA PRO A 538 -24.41 25.52 -21.00
C PRO A 538 -23.08 25.32 -21.73
N VAL A 539 -21.95 25.66 -21.10
CA VAL A 539 -20.62 25.48 -21.69
C VAL A 539 -20.30 24.00 -21.84
N PHE A 540 -20.63 23.18 -20.85
CA PHE A 540 -20.43 21.72 -20.89
C PHE A 540 -21.20 21.08 -22.06
N ARG A 541 -22.45 21.50 -22.28
CA ARG A 541 -23.26 21.05 -23.40
C ARG A 541 -22.66 21.40 -24.76
N THR A 542 -22.14 22.62 -24.91
CA THR A 542 -21.47 23.03 -26.15
C THR A 542 -20.19 22.24 -26.38
N ALA A 543 -19.37 22.04 -25.34
CA ALA A 543 -18.13 21.29 -25.45
C ALA A 543 -18.35 19.79 -25.73
N ALA A 544 -19.35 19.16 -25.11
CA ALA A 544 -19.73 17.78 -25.40
C ALA A 544 -20.21 17.61 -26.84
N ALA A 545 -20.97 18.57 -27.38
CA ALA A 545 -21.35 18.57 -28.78
C ALA A 545 -20.13 18.69 -29.71
N HIS A 546 -19.16 19.56 -29.36
CA HIS A 546 -17.92 19.70 -30.11
C HIS A 546 -17.14 18.37 -30.15
N LEU A 547 -16.95 17.70 -29.00
CA LEU A 547 -16.27 16.41 -28.95
C LEU A 547 -17.00 15.32 -29.76
N ARG A 548 -18.34 15.29 -29.71
CA ARG A 548 -19.15 14.37 -30.51
C ARG A 548 -18.91 14.57 -32.01
N ASP A 549 -18.91 15.81 -32.48
CA ASP A 549 -18.68 16.12 -33.89
C ASP A 549 -17.28 15.65 -34.34
N GLN A 550 -16.25 15.81 -33.50
CA GLN A 550 -14.90 15.29 -33.80
C GLN A 550 -14.85 13.75 -33.81
N LEU A 551 -15.55 13.08 -32.89
CA LEU A 551 -15.68 11.63 -32.85
C LEU A 551 -16.37 11.07 -34.11
N GLU A 552 -17.39 11.77 -34.63
CA GLU A 552 -18.05 11.40 -35.89
C GLU A 552 -17.09 11.53 -37.08
N MET A 553 -16.33 12.63 -37.14
CA MET A 553 -15.32 12.84 -38.19
C MET A 553 -14.25 11.74 -38.19
N VAL A 554 -13.77 11.34 -37.02
CA VAL A 554 -12.80 10.24 -36.87
C VAL A 554 -13.40 8.91 -37.34
N ALA A 555 -14.64 8.61 -36.95
CA ALA A 555 -15.33 7.37 -37.34
C ALA A 555 -15.57 7.28 -38.86
N LEU A 556 -15.91 8.40 -39.51
CA LEU A 556 -16.08 8.48 -40.96
C LEU A 556 -14.78 8.17 -41.72
N ALA A 557 -13.65 8.62 -41.17
CA ALA A 557 -12.32 8.40 -41.76
C ALA A 557 -11.74 7.02 -41.43
N ASN A 558 -12.09 6.46 -40.26
CA ASN A 558 -11.46 5.25 -39.70
C ASN A 558 -12.52 4.24 -39.30
N ARG A 559 -12.84 3.31 -40.23
CA ARG A 559 -13.94 2.33 -40.05
C ARG A 559 -13.79 1.45 -38.81
N ASP A 560 -12.56 1.14 -38.43
CA ASP A 560 -12.29 0.27 -37.28
C ASP A 560 -12.61 0.95 -35.93
N LEU A 561 -12.72 2.28 -35.92
CA LEU A 561 -13.00 3.08 -34.72
C LEU A 561 -14.49 3.48 -34.59
N VAL A 562 -15.36 3.03 -35.50
CA VAL A 562 -16.78 3.40 -35.51
C VAL A 562 -17.48 2.97 -34.23
N SER A 563 -17.24 1.75 -33.75
CA SER A 563 -17.87 1.23 -32.54
C SER A 563 -17.40 1.96 -31.28
N GLN A 564 -16.11 2.26 -31.18
CA GLN A 564 -15.54 3.03 -30.07
C GLN A 564 -16.06 4.47 -30.05
N SER A 565 -16.16 5.10 -31.23
CA SER A 565 -16.76 6.43 -31.38
C SER A 565 -18.21 6.42 -30.95
N ALA A 566 -19.02 5.45 -31.41
CA ALA A 566 -20.43 5.35 -31.02
C ALA A 566 -20.62 5.14 -29.51
N ASP A 567 -19.78 4.31 -28.87
CA ASP A 567 -19.82 4.14 -27.41
C ASP A 567 -19.48 5.46 -26.69
N LEU A 568 -18.37 6.13 -27.03
CA LEU A 568 -18.01 7.42 -26.44
C LEU A 568 -19.11 8.48 -26.59
N GLN A 569 -19.74 8.56 -27.76
CA GLN A 569 -20.85 9.49 -28.00
C GLN A 569 -22.06 9.18 -27.10
N SER A 570 -22.40 7.90 -26.96
CA SER A 570 -23.45 7.44 -26.04
C SER A 570 -23.14 7.83 -24.59
N ARG A 571 -21.87 7.67 -24.15
CA ARG A 571 -21.42 8.09 -22.81
C ARG A 571 -21.51 9.60 -22.62
N LEU A 572 -21.18 10.40 -23.64
CA LEU A 572 -21.33 11.86 -23.59
C LEU A 572 -22.80 12.28 -23.49
N ASP A 573 -23.71 11.63 -24.22
CA ASP A 573 -25.14 11.91 -24.13
C ASP A 573 -25.69 11.59 -22.74
N GLU A 574 -25.20 10.50 -22.13
CA GLU A 574 -25.53 10.14 -20.75
C GLU A 574 -24.98 11.17 -19.73
N MET A 575 -23.73 11.62 -19.89
CA MET A 575 -23.19 12.72 -19.08
C MET A 575 -24.05 13.99 -19.18
N LEU A 576 -24.51 14.34 -20.38
CA LEU A 576 -25.37 15.50 -20.61
C LEU A 576 -26.73 15.37 -19.94
N ARG A 577 -27.29 14.16 -19.92
CA ARG A 577 -28.55 13.86 -19.22
C ARG A 577 -28.41 14.02 -17.71
N LEU A 578 -27.26 13.63 -17.16
CA LEU A 578 -26.98 13.66 -15.73
C LEU A 578 -26.57 15.04 -15.21
N ALA A 579 -25.96 15.87 -16.06
CA ALA A 579 -25.57 17.23 -15.72
C ALA A 579 -26.76 18.23 -15.73
N GLN A 580 -27.91 17.83 -16.29
CA GLN A 580 -29.15 18.62 -16.36
C GLN A 580 -29.99 18.45 -15.10
#